data_AF-A0A3Q1JQ24-F1
#
_entry.id   AF-A0A3Q1JQ24-F1
#
_cell.length_a   1.000
_cell.length_b   1.000
_cell.length_c   1.000
_cell.angle_alpha   90.00
_cell.angle_beta   90.00
_cell.angle_gamma   90.00
#
_symmetry.space_group_name_H-M   'P 1'
#
loop_
_entity.id
_entity.type
_entity.pdbx_description
1 polymer ?
#
loop_
_entity_poly.entity_id
_entity_poly.type
_entity_poly.pdbx_seq_one_letter_code
_entity_poly.pdbx_strand_id
1 'polypeptide(L)'
;MAGSKADVCSILEEKLRNELNHIRESMDETYEAFEKCLNEGVEKSKGSCEVTLRPILRPKKKDLGFHRTLKCVVENSGIHKTGKGKQINLNSKLSSWLTDSIDEEFKKTFPNEGKCGPFNGVISSFSLNTEELIEKYKDVELQLIFLKTEEEKIKTKLKKIIRDRKKLVYCSLTGTVEESMQECYKKAAEFRGRDTLKNMRETIEKHVQHSKNIMFKMAKNVMLHLLKKLMEETMETLEKTLNEAIELSLKTDDHSIPDFSTELELVKQYYEELEGSRDEEM
;
A
#
# COMPACT_ATOMS: atom_id res chain seq x y z
N MET A 1 -11.40 24.03 -35.10
CA MET A 1 -10.74 22.74 -34.78
C MET A 1 -9.48 22.93 -33.95
N ALA A 2 -8.48 23.74 -34.36
CA ALA A 2 -7.29 23.96 -33.52
C ALA A 2 -7.54 24.76 -32.21
N GLY A 3 -8.46 25.74 -32.22
CA GLY A 3 -8.73 26.60 -31.06
C GLY A 3 -9.46 25.91 -29.90
N SER A 4 -10.33 24.94 -30.18
CA SER A 4 -11.11 24.19 -29.18
C SER A 4 -10.28 23.11 -28.49
N LYS A 5 -9.45 22.36 -29.24
CA LYS A 5 -8.50 21.40 -28.67
C LYS A 5 -7.52 22.07 -27.69
N ALA A 6 -6.97 23.23 -28.06
CA ALA A 6 -6.05 23.97 -27.20
C ALA A 6 -6.72 24.46 -25.91
N ASP A 7 -7.94 25.01 -26.01
CA ASP A 7 -8.73 25.47 -24.85
C ASP A 7 -9.06 24.32 -23.90
N VAL A 8 -9.57 23.20 -24.44
CA VAL A 8 -9.87 21.99 -23.64
C VAL A 8 -8.63 21.41 -22.98
N CYS A 9 -7.49 21.40 -23.69
CA CYS A 9 -6.22 20.94 -23.14
C CYS A 9 -5.78 21.78 -21.94
N SER A 10 -5.85 23.11 -22.04
CA SER A 10 -5.50 24.00 -20.91
C SER A 10 -6.42 23.80 -19.71
N ILE A 11 -7.73 23.64 -19.94
CA ILE A 11 -8.70 23.37 -18.86
C ILE A 11 -8.37 22.05 -18.14
N LEU A 12 -8.08 20.98 -18.90
CA LEU A 12 -7.74 19.68 -18.34
C LEU A 12 -6.42 19.70 -17.56
N GLU A 13 -5.40 20.39 -18.05
CA GLU A 13 -4.11 20.52 -17.36
C GLU A 13 -4.23 21.29 -16.04
N GLU A 14 -5.01 22.38 -16.03
CA GLU A 14 -5.31 23.13 -14.80
C GLU A 14 -6.06 22.27 -13.79
N LYS A 15 -7.07 21.54 -14.26
CA LYS A 15 -7.87 20.68 -13.41
C LYS A 15 -7.06 19.52 -12.84
N LEU A 16 -6.29 18.83 -13.68
CA LEU A 16 -5.41 17.76 -13.25
C LEU A 16 -4.46 18.25 -12.16
N ARG A 17 -3.84 19.43 -12.34
CA ARG A 17 -2.96 20.04 -11.34
C ARG A 17 -3.69 20.31 -10.02
N ASN A 18 -4.91 20.87 -10.06
CA ASN A 18 -5.69 21.17 -8.86
C ASN A 18 -6.06 19.89 -8.10
N GLU A 19 -6.53 18.86 -8.82
CA GLU A 19 -6.88 17.56 -8.25
C GLU A 19 -5.64 16.85 -7.66
N LEU A 20 -4.50 16.88 -8.36
CA LEU A 20 -3.24 16.33 -7.85
C LEU A 20 -2.78 17.02 -6.57
N ASN A 21 -2.96 18.34 -6.46
CA ASN A 21 -2.66 19.08 -5.23
C ASN A 21 -3.58 18.65 -4.09
N HIS A 22 -4.88 18.51 -4.34
CA HIS A 22 -5.83 18.04 -3.32
C HIS A 22 -5.51 16.62 -2.83
N ILE A 23 -5.12 15.73 -3.75
CA ILE A 23 -4.64 14.39 -3.39
C ILE A 23 -3.39 14.50 -2.50
N ARG A 24 -2.39 15.30 -2.89
CA ARG A 24 -1.14 15.48 -2.11
C ARG A 24 -1.42 15.96 -0.69
N GLU A 25 -2.28 16.97 -0.52
CA GLU A 25 -2.69 17.48 0.79
C GLU A 25 -3.26 16.36 1.68
N SER A 26 -4.17 15.54 1.13
CA SER A 26 -4.75 14.41 1.85
C SER A 26 -3.70 13.33 2.20
N MET A 27 -2.72 13.11 1.33
CA MET A 27 -1.60 12.20 1.61
C MET A 27 -0.72 12.72 2.75
N ASP A 28 -0.41 14.02 2.75
CA ASP A 28 0.41 14.66 3.78
C ASP A 28 -0.28 14.62 5.14
N GLU A 29 -1.58 14.94 5.21
CA GLU A 29 -2.39 14.80 6.44
C GLU A 29 -2.37 13.36 6.97
N THR A 30 -2.49 12.38 6.08
CA THR A 30 -2.41 10.95 6.44
C THR A 30 -1.03 10.60 7.00
N TYR A 31 0.04 11.10 6.39
CA TYR A 31 1.41 10.86 6.83
C TYR A 31 1.64 11.45 8.24
N GLU A 32 1.21 12.68 8.49
CA GLU A 32 1.32 13.33 9.79
C GLU A 32 0.54 12.59 10.88
N ALA A 33 -0.66 12.12 10.58
CA ALA A 33 -1.46 11.33 11.50
C ALA A 33 -0.75 10.01 11.87
N PHE A 34 -0.17 9.32 10.88
CA PHE A 34 0.61 8.10 11.10
C PHE A 34 1.85 8.39 11.94
N GLU A 35 2.58 9.46 11.62
CA GLU A 35 3.77 9.84 12.36
C GLU A 35 3.45 10.12 13.84
N LYS A 36 2.37 10.86 14.11
CA LYS A 36 1.91 11.15 15.47
C LYS A 36 1.58 9.88 16.24
N CYS A 37 0.73 9.02 15.68
CA CYS A 37 0.36 7.73 16.28
C CYS A 37 1.57 6.84 16.57
N LEU A 38 2.52 6.75 15.64
CA LEU A 38 3.72 5.95 15.81
C LEU A 38 4.71 6.55 16.81
N ASN A 39 4.81 7.87 16.91
CA ASN A 39 5.62 8.53 17.95
C ASN A 39 5.12 8.13 19.35
N GLU A 40 3.82 8.19 19.59
CA GLU A 40 3.22 7.73 20.86
C GLU A 40 3.47 6.23 21.10
N GLY A 41 3.32 5.42 20.05
CA GLY A 41 3.61 3.98 20.10
C GLY A 41 5.05 3.67 20.47
N VAL A 42 6.02 4.43 19.92
CA VAL A 42 7.44 4.29 20.23
C VAL A 42 7.72 4.56 21.70
N GLU A 43 7.19 5.65 22.26
CA GLU A 43 7.40 5.98 23.67
C GLU A 43 6.77 4.94 24.61
N LYS A 44 5.54 4.49 24.31
CA LYS A 44 4.88 3.41 25.06
C LYS A 44 5.66 2.10 24.98
N SER A 45 6.17 1.75 23.80
CA SER A 45 6.97 0.54 23.58
C SER A 45 8.25 0.54 24.39
N LYS A 46 9.00 1.66 24.39
CA LYS A 46 10.22 1.81 25.19
C LYS A 46 9.96 1.62 26.68
N GLY A 47 8.87 2.21 27.20
CA GLY A 47 8.51 2.14 28.61
C GLY A 47 7.95 0.79 29.06
N SER A 48 7.33 0.03 28.15
CA SER A 48 6.54 -1.16 28.51
C SER A 48 7.12 -2.49 28.01
N CYS A 49 8.13 -2.48 27.13
CA CYS A 49 8.67 -3.69 26.50
C CYS A 49 9.13 -4.76 27.52
N GLU A 50 9.81 -4.38 28.59
CA GLU A 50 10.26 -5.30 29.64
C GLU A 50 9.08 -5.97 30.37
N VAL A 51 8.04 -5.17 30.68
CA VAL A 51 6.81 -5.65 31.34
C VAL A 51 6.06 -6.60 30.42
N THR A 52 5.99 -6.29 29.11
CA THR A 52 5.36 -7.15 28.10
C THR A 52 6.11 -8.47 27.92
N LEU A 53 7.44 -8.47 27.99
CA LEU A 53 8.27 -9.67 27.83
C LEU A 53 8.27 -10.59 29.04
N ARG A 54 8.25 -10.02 30.24
CA ARG A 54 8.36 -10.75 31.50
C ARG A 54 7.43 -11.97 31.62
N PRO A 55 6.11 -11.87 31.36
CA PRO A 55 5.22 -13.03 31.47
C PRO A 55 5.52 -14.13 30.45
N ILE A 56 6.12 -13.78 29.30
CA ILE A 56 6.49 -14.74 28.25
C ILE A 56 7.77 -15.47 28.64
N LEU A 57 8.79 -14.74 29.08
CA LEU A 57 10.09 -15.30 29.44
C LEU A 57 10.07 -16.02 30.79
N ARG A 58 9.28 -15.53 31.74
CA ARG A 58 9.22 -16.00 33.14
C ARG A 58 7.76 -16.27 33.54
N PRO A 59 7.12 -17.32 33.01
CA PRO A 59 5.75 -17.65 33.36
C PRO A 59 5.61 -17.99 34.85
N LYS A 60 4.49 -17.59 35.46
CA LYS A 60 4.23 -17.76 36.91
C LYS A 60 4.11 -19.22 37.36
N LYS A 61 3.69 -20.13 36.47
CA LYS A 61 3.58 -21.56 36.77
C LYS A 61 4.95 -22.23 36.55
N LYS A 62 5.35 -23.08 37.49
CA LYS A 62 6.53 -23.97 37.34
C LYS A 62 6.24 -24.98 36.23
N ASP A 63 6.52 -24.60 34.99
CA ASP A 63 6.41 -25.49 33.85
C ASP A 63 7.76 -26.16 33.59
N LEU A 64 7.85 -27.44 33.97
CA LEU A 64 9.03 -28.30 33.77
C LEU A 64 9.45 -28.38 32.29
N GLY A 65 8.51 -28.10 31.36
CA GLY A 65 8.75 -28.10 29.92
C GLY A 65 9.13 -26.75 29.31
N PHE A 66 9.09 -25.65 30.07
CA PHE A 66 9.24 -24.30 29.50
C PHE A 66 10.59 -24.07 28.82
N HIS A 67 11.66 -24.75 29.25
CA HIS A 67 12.95 -24.66 28.57
C HIS A 67 12.87 -25.13 27.11
N ARG A 68 12.06 -26.16 26.81
CA ARG A 68 11.85 -26.66 25.44
C ARG A 68 11.06 -25.65 24.63
N THR A 69 10.04 -25.05 25.25
CA THR A 69 9.23 -23.99 24.63
C THR A 69 10.09 -22.79 24.26
N LEU A 70 10.87 -22.25 25.20
CA LEU A 70 11.73 -21.11 24.93
C LEU A 70 12.82 -21.45 23.90
N LYS A 71 13.37 -22.67 23.96
CA LYS A 71 14.31 -23.17 22.95
C LYS A 71 13.68 -23.16 21.55
N CYS A 72 12.46 -23.68 21.40
CA CYS A 72 11.74 -23.65 20.13
C CYS A 72 11.47 -22.21 19.67
N VAL A 73 11.13 -21.29 20.58
CA VAL A 73 10.92 -19.88 20.25
C VAL A 73 12.19 -19.26 19.66
N VAL A 74 13.36 -19.44 20.30
CA VAL A 74 14.62 -18.84 19.81
C VAL A 74 15.16 -19.52 18.56
N GLU A 75 14.96 -20.84 18.40
CA GLU A 75 15.37 -21.57 17.19
C GLU A 75 14.51 -21.18 15.97
N ASN A 76 13.29 -20.70 16.18
CA ASN A 76 12.36 -20.28 15.13
C ASN A 76 12.12 -18.76 15.16
N SER A 77 13.19 -17.97 15.34
CA SER A 77 13.19 -16.51 15.20
C SER A 77 12.09 -15.77 16.01
N GLY A 78 11.85 -16.23 17.23
CA GLY A 78 10.88 -15.64 18.15
C GLY A 78 9.46 -16.22 18.03
N ILE A 79 9.24 -17.25 17.22
CA ILE A 79 7.92 -17.83 16.94
C ILE A 79 7.86 -19.29 17.39
N HIS A 80 6.83 -19.69 18.13
CA HIS A 80 6.56 -21.09 18.43
C HIS A 80 5.06 -21.39 18.33
N LYS A 81 4.71 -22.33 17.45
CA LYS A 81 3.34 -22.85 17.33
C LYS A 81 3.17 -24.04 18.28
N THR A 82 2.25 -23.93 19.23
CA THR A 82 1.89 -25.07 20.10
C THR A 82 0.87 -25.97 19.40
N GLY A 83 0.87 -27.27 19.72
CA GLY A 83 -0.05 -28.25 19.14
C GLY A 83 -1.55 -27.99 19.38
N LYS A 84 -1.90 -27.02 20.24
CA LYS A 84 -3.29 -26.57 20.50
C LYS A 84 -3.68 -25.31 19.70
N GLY A 85 -2.90 -24.94 18.69
CA GLY A 85 -3.14 -23.75 17.86
C GLY A 85 -2.72 -22.41 18.49
N LYS A 86 -2.32 -22.38 19.77
CA LYS A 86 -1.78 -21.16 20.39
C LYS A 86 -0.36 -20.89 19.88
N GLN A 87 -0.09 -19.68 19.41
CA GLN A 87 1.22 -19.26 18.95
C GLN A 87 1.86 -18.30 19.97
N ILE A 88 3.11 -18.57 20.33
CA ILE A 88 3.98 -17.59 20.99
C ILE A 88 4.70 -16.84 19.86
N ASN A 89 4.58 -15.52 19.84
CA ASN A 89 5.31 -14.67 18.91
C ASN A 89 5.90 -13.49 19.71
N LEU A 90 7.20 -13.54 19.97
CA LEU A 90 7.91 -12.49 20.70
C LEU A 90 7.92 -11.18 19.92
N ASN A 91 8.12 -11.23 18.60
CA ASN A 91 8.17 -10.05 17.73
C ASN A 91 6.85 -9.28 17.76
N SER A 92 5.74 -10.00 17.59
CA SER A 92 4.38 -9.43 17.67
C SER A 92 4.08 -8.85 19.06
N LYS A 93 4.57 -9.48 20.14
CA LYS A 93 4.39 -8.96 21.50
C LYS A 93 5.24 -7.72 21.75
N LEU A 94 6.46 -7.67 21.22
CA LEU A 94 7.31 -6.48 21.30
C LEU A 94 6.74 -5.32 20.50
N SER A 95 6.21 -5.59 19.31
CA SER A 95 5.62 -4.56 18.44
C SER A 95 4.18 -4.19 18.83
N SER A 96 3.57 -4.82 19.83
CA SER A 96 2.12 -4.66 20.08
C SER A 96 1.76 -3.21 20.38
N TRP A 97 2.56 -2.50 21.16
CA TRP A 97 2.32 -1.09 21.48
C TRP A 97 2.44 -0.17 20.26
N LEU A 98 3.25 -0.54 19.26
CA LEU A 98 3.32 0.17 17.97
C LEU A 98 2.11 -0.15 17.08
N THR A 99 1.71 -1.43 17.01
CA THR A 99 0.57 -1.83 16.19
C THR A 99 -0.72 -1.27 16.77
N ASP A 100 -0.90 -1.35 18.08
CA ASP A 100 -2.07 -0.84 18.79
C ASP A 100 -2.19 0.69 18.66
N SER A 101 -1.07 1.43 18.58
CA SER A 101 -1.09 2.88 18.46
C SER A 101 -1.49 3.37 17.07
N ILE A 102 -1.31 2.55 16.03
CA ILE A 102 -1.63 2.90 14.65
C ILE A 102 -2.89 2.21 14.13
N ASP A 103 -3.39 1.19 14.83
CA ASP A 103 -4.43 0.28 14.35
C ASP A 103 -5.70 0.99 13.87
N GLU A 104 -6.17 1.96 14.65
CA GLU A 104 -7.38 2.71 14.34
C GLU A 104 -7.17 3.69 13.16
N GLU A 105 -6.07 4.43 13.16
CA GLU A 105 -5.76 5.32 12.04
C GLU A 105 -5.51 4.51 10.75
N PHE A 106 -4.85 3.35 10.86
CA PHE A 106 -4.63 2.45 9.72
C PHE A 106 -5.95 1.92 9.14
N LYS A 107 -6.89 1.50 9.99
CA LYS A 107 -8.22 1.03 9.55
C LYS A 107 -9.04 2.15 8.90
N LYS A 108 -8.91 3.38 9.41
CA LYS A 108 -9.55 4.57 8.85
C LYS A 108 -8.97 4.90 7.47
N THR A 109 -7.65 4.88 7.31
CA THR A 109 -6.96 5.14 6.04
C THR A 109 -7.19 4.04 5.00
N PHE A 110 -7.13 2.76 5.42
CA PHE A 110 -7.20 1.59 4.53
C PHE A 110 -8.29 0.58 4.93
N PRO A 111 -9.58 0.95 4.87
CA PRO A 111 -10.69 0.08 5.25
C PRO A 111 -10.75 -1.23 4.45
N ASN A 112 -11.40 -2.24 5.04
CA ASN A 112 -11.45 -3.60 4.47
C ASN A 112 -12.67 -3.86 3.55
N GLU A 113 -13.75 -3.10 3.67
CA GLU A 113 -15.01 -3.36 2.95
C GLU A 113 -15.67 -2.06 2.47
N GLY A 114 -15.86 -1.92 1.14
CA GLY A 114 -16.81 -1.03 0.45
C GLY A 114 -16.77 0.49 0.72
N LYS A 115 -16.06 0.92 1.77
CA LYS A 115 -15.95 2.29 2.22
C LYS A 115 -14.63 2.85 1.73
N CYS A 116 -14.67 4.04 1.16
CA CYS A 116 -13.46 4.76 0.82
C CYS A 116 -12.91 5.45 2.07
N GLY A 117 -11.78 4.98 2.60
CA GLY A 117 -11.01 5.73 3.61
C GLY A 117 -10.40 7.00 3.00
N PRO A 118 -9.87 7.96 3.77
CA PRO A 118 -9.36 9.24 3.26
C PRO A 118 -8.47 9.08 2.01
N PHE A 119 -7.50 8.18 2.08
CA PHE A 119 -6.56 7.91 0.98
C PHE A 119 -7.23 7.36 -0.29
N ASN A 120 -8.12 6.38 -0.14
CA ASN A 120 -8.81 5.79 -1.29
C ASN A 120 -10.01 6.63 -1.75
N GLY A 121 -10.54 7.49 -0.87
CA GLY A 121 -11.67 8.38 -1.11
C GLY A 121 -11.30 9.47 -2.06
N VAL A 122 -10.22 10.20 -1.77
CA VAL A 122 -9.76 11.29 -2.63
C VAL A 122 -9.36 10.74 -4.02
N ILE A 123 -8.74 9.57 -4.10
CA ILE A 123 -8.44 8.90 -5.39
C ILE A 123 -9.72 8.44 -6.11
N SER A 124 -10.75 7.99 -5.37
CA SER A 124 -12.00 7.55 -5.99
C SER A 124 -12.89 8.71 -6.42
N SER A 125 -12.80 9.87 -5.76
CA SER A 125 -13.52 11.09 -6.11
C SER A 125 -12.83 11.94 -7.16
N PHE A 126 -11.55 11.68 -7.44
CA PHE A 126 -10.81 12.31 -8.54
C PHE A 126 -11.64 12.30 -9.82
N SER A 127 -11.70 13.43 -10.52
CA SER A 127 -12.45 13.56 -11.76
C SER A 127 -11.90 14.67 -12.65
N LEU A 128 -11.74 14.41 -13.94
CA LEU A 128 -11.51 15.44 -14.95
C LEU A 128 -12.81 16.17 -15.37
N ASN A 129 -13.99 15.75 -14.86
CA ASN A 129 -15.34 16.10 -15.34
C ASN A 129 -15.43 16.17 -16.87
N THR A 130 -14.99 15.10 -17.51
CA THR A 130 -15.08 14.99 -18.96
C THR A 130 -16.51 15.14 -19.48
N GLU A 131 -17.54 14.78 -18.70
CA GLU A 131 -18.95 14.95 -19.10
C GLU A 131 -19.33 16.42 -19.32
N GLU A 132 -18.97 17.31 -18.40
CA GLU A 132 -19.25 18.76 -18.52
C GLU A 132 -18.53 19.34 -19.75
N LEU A 133 -17.32 18.84 -20.04
CA LEU A 133 -16.56 19.24 -21.21
C LEU A 133 -17.18 18.72 -22.52
N ILE A 134 -17.76 17.51 -22.52
CA ILE A 134 -18.44 16.92 -23.69
C ILE A 134 -19.66 17.74 -24.08
N GLU A 135 -20.39 18.29 -23.10
CA GLU A 135 -21.53 19.16 -23.37
C GLU A 135 -21.11 20.48 -24.03
N LYS A 136 -19.96 21.04 -23.64
CA LYS A 136 -19.45 22.32 -24.12
C LYS A 136 -18.64 22.23 -25.42
N TYR A 137 -17.90 21.15 -25.62
CA TYR A 137 -16.96 20.97 -26.74
C TYR A 137 -17.25 19.67 -27.51
N LYS A 138 -18.32 19.71 -28.31
CA LYS A 138 -18.77 18.56 -29.11
C LYS A 138 -17.77 18.09 -30.15
N ASP A 139 -16.88 18.97 -30.59
CA ASP A 139 -15.86 18.67 -31.60
C ASP A 139 -14.68 17.84 -31.05
N VAL A 140 -14.56 17.67 -29.73
CA VAL A 140 -13.56 16.80 -29.08
C VAL A 140 -14.19 15.70 -28.22
N GLU A 141 -15.45 15.35 -28.49
CA GLU A 141 -16.23 14.40 -27.71
C GLU A 141 -15.54 13.02 -27.61
N LEU A 142 -14.99 12.51 -28.70
CA LEU A 142 -14.29 11.21 -28.72
C LEU A 142 -13.02 11.22 -27.85
N GLN A 143 -12.26 12.31 -27.89
CA GLN A 143 -11.06 12.52 -27.06
C GLN A 143 -11.44 12.54 -25.57
N LEU A 144 -12.53 13.21 -25.22
CA LEU A 144 -13.02 13.28 -23.84
C LEU A 144 -13.57 11.94 -23.34
N ILE A 145 -14.25 11.16 -24.20
CA ILE A 145 -14.67 9.77 -23.88
C ILE A 145 -13.45 8.87 -23.65
N PHE A 146 -12.41 9.02 -24.46
CA PHE A 146 -11.14 8.32 -24.26
C PHE A 146 -10.53 8.67 -22.89
N LEU A 147 -10.43 9.97 -22.56
CA LEU A 147 -9.89 10.41 -21.27
C LEU A 147 -10.69 9.89 -20.08
N LYS A 148 -12.03 9.87 -20.17
CA LYS A 148 -12.90 9.26 -19.16
C LYS A 148 -12.58 7.78 -18.95
N THR A 149 -12.31 7.07 -20.04
CA THR A 149 -11.95 5.65 -20.00
C THR A 149 -10.59 5.44 -19.34
N GLU A 150 -9.59 6.27 -19.67
CA GLU A 150 -8.27 6.22 -19.03
C GLU A 150 -8.33 6.59 -17.55
N GLU A 151 -9.18 7.53 -17.16
CA GLU A 151 -9.45 7.90 -15.77
C GLU A 151 -9.97 6.70 -14.94
N GLU A 152 -10.97 5.98 -15.44
CA GLU A 152 -11.52 4.82 -14.73
C GLU A 152 -10.53 3.63 -14.67
N LYS A 153 -9.74 3.44 -15.74
CA LYS A 153 -8.65 2.46 -15.75
C LYS A 153 -7.59 2.78 -14.69
N ILE A 154 -7.15 4.04 -14.60
CA ILE A 154 -6.10 4.43 -13.64
C ILE A 154 -6.62 4.32 -12.20
N LYS A 155 -7.86 4.73 -11.91
CA LYS A 155 -8.49 4.52 -10.58
C LYS A 155 -8.47 3.04 -10.17
N THR A 156 -8.82 2.15 -11.09
CA THR A 156 -8.81 0.70 -10.85
C THR A 156 -7.40 0.17 -10.59
N LYS A 157 -6.41 0.62 -11.36
CA LYS A 157 -5.00 0.26 -11.19
C LYS A 157 -4.46 0.73 -9.83
N LEU A 158 -4.75 1.98 -9.44
CA LEU A 158 -4.32 2.53 -8.16
C LEU A 158 -4.94 1.78 -6.97
N LYS A 159 -6.23 1.45 -7.03
CA LYS A 159 -6.90 0.61 -6.00
C LYS A 159 -6.17 -0.71 -5.78
N LYS A 160 -5.68 -1.34 -6.86
CA LYS A 160 -4.89 -2.58 -6.79
C LYS A 160 -3.53 -2.35 -6.12
N ILE A 161 -2.78 -1.33 -6.54
CA ILE A 161 -1.47 -0.97 -5.96
C ILE A 161 -1.59 -0.74 -4.45
N ILE A 162 -2.59 0.05 -4.04
CA ILE A 162 -2.84 0.39 -2.63
C ILE A 162 -3.18 -0.87 -1.83
N ARG A 163 -4.09 -1.70 -2.34
CA ARG A 163 -4.49 -2.95 -1.67
C ARG A 163 -3.31 -3.89 -1.48
N ASP A 164 -2.45 -4.01 -2.48
CA ASP A 164 -1.35 -4.96 -2.44
C ASP A 164 -0.22 -4.44 -1.51
N ARG A 165 0.00 -3.12 -1.44
CA ARG A 165 1.04 -2.51 -0.59
C ARG A 165 0.62 -2.22 0.84
N LYS A 166 -0.67 -2.01 1.16
CA LYS A 166 -1.10 -1.68 2.53
C LYS A 166 -0.66 -2.73 3.56
N LYS A 167 -0.68 -4.01 3.18
CA LYS A 167 -0.24 -5.11 4.05
C LYS A 167 1.26 -5.03 4.35
N LEU A 168 2.07 -4.67 3.36
CA LEU A 168 3.51 -4.50 3.53
C LEU A 168 3.81 -3.37 4.51
N VAL A 169 3.13 -2.22 4.36
CA VAL A 169 3.27 -1.06 5.27
C VAL A 169 2.94 -1.46 6.71
N TYR A 170 1.81 -2.14 6.94
CA TYR A 170 1.42 -2.53 8.30
C TYR A 170 2.35 -3.60 8.92
N CYS A 171 2.68 -4.64 8.14
CA CYS A 171 3.51 -5.75 8.64
C CYS A 171 4.97 -5.34 8.88
N SER A 172 5.45 -4.22 8.33
CA SER A 172 6.83 -3.76 8.52
C SER A 172 7.16 -3.44 9.97
N LEU A 173 6.17 -3.06 10.79
CA LEU A 173 6.40 -2.83 12.23
C LEU A 173 6.94 -4.08 12.92
N THR A 174 6.22 -5.19 12.82
CA THR A 174 6.63 -6.47 13.41
C THR A 174 7.86 -7.02 12.70
N GLY A 175 7.95 -6.87 11.37
CA GLY A 175 9.11 -7.33 10.58
C GLY A 175 10.42 -6.65 11.01
N THR A 176 10.41 -5.33 11.20
CA THR A 176 11.61 -4.59 11.62
C THR A 176 12.04 -4.95 13.04
N VAL A 177 11.07 -5.16 13.94
CA VAL A 177 11.35 -5.66 15.31
C VAL A 177 11.96 -7.05 15.25
N GLU A 178 11.41 -7.94 14.42
CA GLU A 178 11.94 -9.28 14.20
C GLU A 178 13.38 -9.26 13.68
N GLU A 179 13.67 -8.42 12.68
CA GLU A 179 15.02 -8.22 12.13
C GLU A 179 16.01 -7.78 13.21
N SER A 180 15.62 -6.79 14.03
CA SER A 180 16.46 -6.33 15.16
C SER A 180 16.72 -7.46 16.17
N MET A 181 15.76 -8.36 16.37
CA MET A 181 15.86 -9.44 17.35
C MET A 181 16.65 -10.66 16.83
N GLN A 182 16.89 -10.80 15.53
CA GLN A 182 17.49 -12.02 14.94
C GLN A 182 18.82 -12.41 15.58
N GLU A 183 19.70 -11.44 15.83
CA GLU A 183 21.01 -11.72 16.43
C GLU A 183 20.87 -12.30 17.84
N CYS A 184 19.91 -11.79 18.64
CA CYS A 184 19.69 -12.30 19.98
C CYS A 184 19.10 -13.72 19.97
N TYR A 185 18.25 -14.04 18.99
CA TYR A 185 17.70 -15.38 18.82
C TYR A 185 18.78 -16.39 18.46
N LYS A 186 19.67 -16.04 17.52
CA LYS A 186 20.82 -16.87 17.16
C LYS A 186 21.71 -17.16 18.37
N LYS A 187 22.12 -16.12 19.11
CA LYS A 187 22.93 -16.27 20.34
C LYS A 187 22.22 -17.09 21.41
N ALA A 188 20.93 -16.86 21.63
CA ALA A 188 20.15 -17.61 22.60
C ALA A 188 20.00 -19.10 22.23
N ALA A 189 19.85 -19.39 20.93
CA ALA A 189 19.72 -20.75 20.43
C ALA A 189 21.01 -21.58 20.56
N GLU A 190 22.18 -20.96 20.75
CA GLU A 190 23.47 -21.64 20.91
C GLU A 190 23.68 -22.21 22.31
N PHE A 191 22.99 -21.72 23.35
CA PHE A 191 23.21 -22.19 24.72
C PHE A 191 22.89 -23.68 24.89
N ARG A 192 23.77 -24.38 25.62
CA ARG A 192 23.65 -25.81 25.95
C ARG A 192 24.02 -26.05 27.42
N GLY A 193 23.58 -27.18 27.96
CA GLY A 193 23.96 -27.63 29.30
C GLY A 193 23.17 -26.97 30.45
N ARG A 194 23.77 -27.01 31.65
CA ARG A 194 23.21 -26.39 32.85
C ARG A 194 23.04 -24.88 32.60
N ASP A 195 21.98 -24.28 33.16
CA ASP A 195 21.65 -22.85 33.02
C ASP A 195 21.19 -22.36 31.63
N THR A 196 21.02 -23.24 30.63
CA THR A 196 20.53 -22.88 29.28
C THR A 196 19.29 -21.97 29.32
N LEU A 197 18.30 -22.29 30.15
CA LEU A 197 17.09 -21.48 30.30
C LEU A 197 17.36 -20.07 30.84
N LYS A 198 18.26 -19.94 31.82
CA LYS A 198 18.66 -18.65 32.40
C LYS A 198 19.39 -17.81 31.34
N ASN A 199 20.34 -18.42 30.62
CA ASN A 199 21.14 -17.74 29.61
C ASN A 199 20.30 -17.24 28.42
N MET A 200 19.34 -18.04 27.94
CA MET A 200 18.38 -17.61 26.91
C MET A 200 17.57 -16.38 27.35
N ARG A 201 17.02 -16.42 28.58
CA ARG A 201 16.23 -15.30 29.13
C ARG A 201 17.05 -14.03 29.23
N GLU A 202 18.22 -14.11 29.86
CA GLU A 202 19.09 -12.95 30.08
C GLU A 202 19.58 -12.37 28.75
N THR A 203 19.82 -13.21 27.74
CA THR A 203 20.24 -12.74 26.40
C THR A 203 19.14 -11.93 25.72
N ILE A 204 17.89 -12.41 25.77
CA ILE A 204 16.74 -11.69 25.20
C ILE A 204 16.47 -10.40 26.00
N GLU A 205 16.44 -10.48 27.33
CA GLU A 205 16.21 -9.34 28.22
C GLU A 205 17.27 -8.24 28.01
N LYS A 206 18.56 -8.61 27.98
CA LYS A 206 19.66 -7.67 27.73
C LYS A 206 19.58 -7.07 26.33
N HIS A 207 19.33 -7.88 25.30
CA HIS A 207 19.25 -7.35 23.94
C HIS A 207 18.14 -6.30 23.84
N VAL A 208 16.93 -6.63 24.28
CA VAL A 208 15.79 -5.70 24.23
C VAL A 208 16.07 -4.45 25.04
N GLN A 209 16.73 -4.57 26.20
CA GLN A 209 17.05 -3.40 27.01
C GLN A 209 18.01 -2.44 26.32
N HIS A 210 19.01 -2.97 25.61
CA HIS A 210 19.97 -2.14 24.87
C HIS A 210 19.41 -1.63 23.54
N SER A 211 18.57 -2.41 22.86
CA SER A 211 18.08 -2.08 21.52
C SER A 211 16.75 -1.33 21.50
N LYS A 212 15.95 -1.31 22.57
CA LYS A 212 14.59 -0.73 22.59
C LYS A 212 14.48 0.65 21.95
N ASN A 213 15.43 1.55 22.23
CA ASN A 213 15.40 2.91 21.70
C ASN A 213 15.57 2.95 20.18
N ILE A 214 16.45 2.10 19.65
CA ILE A 214 16.79 2.04 18.23
C ILE A 214 15.75 1.19 17.49
N MET A 215 15.44 0.01 18.01
CA MET A 215 14.53 -0.98 17.43
C MET A 215 13.14 -0.38 17.15
N PHE A 216 12.50 0.25 18.14
CA PHE A 216 11.16 0.81 17.94
C PHE A 216 11.17 2.05 17.05
N LYS A 217 12.21 2.89 17.15
CA LYS A 217 12.38 4.05 16.25
C LYS A 217 12.60 3.61 14.80
N MET A 218 13.38 2.56 14.59
CA MET A 218 13.61 1.98 13.26
C MET A 218 12.31 1.39 12.70
N ALA A 219 11.54 0.65 13.50
CA ALA A 219 10.24 0.12 13.07
C ALA A 219 9.27 1.24 12.62
N LYS A 220 9.15 2.33 13.40
CA LYS A 220 8.43 3.55 13.00
C LYS A 220 8.92 4.06 11.64
N ASN A 221 10.24 4.31 11.53
CA ASN A 221 10.82 4.94 10.35
C ASN A 221 10.64 4.11 9.09
N VAL A 222 10.79 2.78 9.18
CA VAL A 222 10.57 1.86 8.06
C VAL A 222 9.11 1.90 7.61
N MET A 223 8.14 1.85 8.53
CA MET A 223 6.72 1.95 8.19
C MET A 223 6.40 3.29 7.49
N LEU A 224 6.87 4.42 8.03
CA LEU A 224 6.65 5.73 7.43
C LEU A 224 7.31 5.86 6.05
N HIS A 225 8.52 5.30 5.89
CA HIS A 225 9.19 5.28 4.59
C HIS A 225 8.38 4.49 3.55
N LEU A 226 7.85 3.32 3.93
CA LEU A 226 7.01 2.52 3.04
C LEU A 226 5.67 3.21 2.71
N LEU A 227 5.08 3.92 3.68
CA LEU A 227 3.90 4.74 3.45
C LEU A 227 4.19 5.85 2.44
N LYS A 228 5.28 6.60 2.63
CA LYS A 228 5.71 7.66 1.71
C LYS A 228 5.96 7.13 0.31
N LYS A 229 6.63 5.99 0.19
CA LYS A 229 6.86 5.33 -1.11
C LYS A 229 5.55 4.92 -1.81
N LEU A 230 4.54 4.49 -1.06
CA LEU A 230 3.22 4.20 -1.61
C LEU A 230 2.53 5.49 -2.10
N MET A 231 2.63 6.57 -1.33
CA MET A 231 2.12 7.90 -1.71
C MET A 231 2.76 8.41 -3.00
N GLU A 232 4.09 8.41 -3.06
CA GLU A 232 4.88 8.84 -4.23
C GLU A 232 4.52 8.01 -5.47
N GLU A 233 4.52 6.67 -5.38
CA GLU A 233 4.16 5.81 -6.52
C GLU A 233 2.73 6.06 -7.02
N THR A 234 1.78 6.28 -6.09
CA THR A 234 0.38 6.55 -6.43
C THR A 234 0.27 7.86 -7.21
N MET A 235 0.95 8.90 -6.73
CA MET A 235 1.00 10.22 -7.38
C MET A 235 1.66 10.17 -8.74
N GLU A 236 2.87 9.60 -8.84
CA GLU A 236 3.60 9.47 -10.09
C GLU A 236 2.81 8.66 -11.13
N THR A 237 2.17 7.58 -10.70
CA THR A 237 1.36 6.73 -11.59
C THR A 237 0.14 7.48 -12.12
N LEU A 238 -0.55 8.25 -11.29
CA LEU A 238 -1.70 9.06 -11.68
C LEU A 238 -1.30 10.19 -12.64
N GLU A 239 -0.33 11.01 -12.22
CA GLU A 239 0.12 12.19 -12.94
C GLU A 239 0.68 11.82 -14.31
N LYS A 240 1.55 10.81 -14.38
CA LYS A 240 2.14 10.37 -15.65
C LYS A 240 1.08 9.83 -16.61
N THR A 241 0.21 8.93 -16.15
CA THR A 241 -0.78 8.29 -17.02
C THR A 241 -1.76 9.31 -17.60
N LEU A 242 -2.24 10.26 -16.80
CA LEU A 242 -3.22 11.25 -17.26
C LEU A 242 -2.59 12.33 -18.14
N ASN A 243 -1.37 12.79 -17.84
CA ASN A 243 -0.65 13.70 -18.74
C ASN A 243 -0.40 13.07 -20.11
N GLU A 244 0.06 11.81 -20.14
CA GLU A 244 0.23 11.06 -21.39
C GLU A 244 -1.09 10.92 -22.14
N ALA A 245 -2.20 10.62 -21.45
CA ALA A 245 -3.51 10.50 -22.07
C ALA A 245 -4.02 11.84 -22.65
N ILE A 246 -3.82 12.96 -21.94
CA ILE A 246 -4.16 14.32 -22.42
C ILE A 246 -3.33 14.67 -23.66
N GLU A 247 -2.02 14.41 -23.63
CA GLU A 247 -1.13 14.66 -24.75
C GLU A 247 -1.53 13.84 -25.99
N LEU A 248 -1.74 12.53 -25.82
CA LEU A 248 -2.12 11.63 -26.91
C LEU A 248 -3.47 12.02 -27.55
N SER A 249 -4.42 12.48 -26.74
CA SER A 249 -5.77 12.76 -27.23
C SER A 249 -5.91 14.16 -27.85
N LEU A 250 -5.23 15.18 -27.32
CA LEU A 250 -5.47 16.58 -27.69
C LEU A 250 -4.29 17.28 -28.37
N LYS A 251 -3.06 16.78 -28.22
CA LYS A 251 -1.84 17.40 -28.77
C LYS A 251 -1.29 16.68 -30.01
N THR A 252 -1.75 15.46 -30.28
CA THR A 252 -1.37 14.73 -31.48
C THR A 252 -2.02 15.37 -32.70
N ASP A 253 -1.20 15.72 -33.71
CA ASP A 253 -1.65 16.40 -34.92
C ASP A 253 -2.52 15.45 -35.77
N ASP A 254 -3.67 15.92 -36.26
CA ASP A 254 -4.63 15.09 -37.01
C ASP A 254 -4.00 14.52 -38.30
N HIS A 255 -2.93 15.15 -38.80
CA HIS A 255 -2.14 14.70 -39.94
C HIS A 255 -1.28 13.45 -39.69
N SER A 256 -1.22 12.96 -38.45
CA SER A 256 -0.42 11.79 -38.06
C SER A 256 -1.25 10.51 -37.93
N ILE A 257 -2.57 10.59 -38.05
CA ILE A 257 -3.46 9.43 -38.03
C ILE A 257 -3.47 8.84 -39.45
N PRO A 258 -3.08 7.57 -39.66
CA PRO A 258 -3.18 6.95 -40.97
C PRO A 258 -4.64 7.00 -41.46
N ASP A 259 -4.84 7.40 -42.71
CA ASP A 259 -6.15 7.36 -43.34
C ASP A 259 -6.55 5.89 -43.56
N PHE A 260 -7.41 5.36 -42.69
CA PHE A 260 -7.93 4.00 -42.76
C PHE A 260 -9.27 3.92 -43.53
N SER A 261 -9.64 4.95 -44.29
CA SER A 261 -10.92 4.98 -45.00
C SER A 261 -11.04 3.83 -45.99
N THR A 262 -9.93 3.48 -46.67
CA THR A 262 -9.87 2.39 -47.63
C THR A 262 -10.00 1.02 -46.96
N GLU A 263 -9.32 0.79 -45.84
CA GLU A 263 -9.43 -0.44 -45.05
C GLU A 263 -10.82 -0.60 -44.45
N LEU A 264 -11.45 0.49 -44.01
CA LEU A 264 -12.82 0.48 -43.50
C LEU A 264 -13.84 0.15 -44.59
N GLU A 265 -13.69 0.70 -45.80
CA GLU A 265 -14.52 0.32 -46.96
C GLU A 265 -14.33 -1.15 -47.34
N LEU A 266 -13.09 -1.64 -47.34
CA LEU A 266 -12.78 -3.06 -47.58
C LEU A 266 -13.46 -3.98 -46.55
N VAL A 267 -13.40 -3.62 -45.26
CA VAL A 267 -14.06 -4.41 -44.20
C VAL A 267 -15.58 -4.39 -44.37
N LYS A 268 -16.17 -3.25 -44.74
CA LYS A 268 -17.62 -3.17 -45.03
C LYS A 268 -18.01 -4.01 -46.24
N GLN A 269 -17.22 -3.98 -47.32
CA GLN A 269 -17.43 -4.84 -48.48
C GLN A 269 -17.40 -6.32 -48.11
N TYR A 270 -16.39 -6.77 -47.37
CA TYR A 270 -16.32 -8.17 -46.93
C TYR A 270 -17.48 -8.54 -46.00
N TYR A 271 -17.92 -7.62 -45.15
CA TYR A 271 -19.08 -7.83 -44.29
C TYR A 271 -20.36 -8.00 -45.12
N GLU A 272 -20.59 -7.16 -46.13
CA GLU A 272 -21.73 -7.25 -47.04
C GLU A 272 -21.69 -8.51 -47.92
N GLU A 273 -20.51 -8.91 -48.42
CA GLU A 273 -20.34 -10.17 -49.16
C GLU A 273 -20.63 -11.40 -48.28
N LEU A 274 -20.25 -11.35 -47.00
CA LEU A 274 -20.54 -12.41 -46.02
C LEU A 274 -22.02 -12.44 -45.59
N GLU A 275 -22.71 -11.31 -45.60
CA GLU A 275 -24.17 -11.25 -45.39
C GLU A 275 -24.93 -11.72 -46.63
N GLY A 276 -24.55 -11.27 -47.84
CA GLY A 276 -25.20 -11.67 -49.09
C GLY A 276 -25.04 -13.16 -49.43
N SER A 277 -23.92 -13.77 -49.04
CA SER A 277 -23.68 -15.22 -49.22
C SER A 277 -24.48 -16.11 -48.26
N ARG A 278 -25.08 -15.56 -47.20
CA ARG A 278 -26.02 -16.31 -46.32
C ARG A 278 -27.42 -16.41 -46.90
N ASP A 279 -27.81 -15.51 -47.79
CA ASP A 279 -29.15 -15.49 -48.39
C ASP A 279 -29.24 -16.31 -49.71
N GLU A 280 -28.10 -16.76 -50.26
CA GLU A 280 -28.04 -17.65 -51.44
C GLU A 280 -27.99 -19.15 -51.11
N GLU A 281 -27.86 -19.54 -49.84
CA GLU A 281 -27.87 -20.95 -49.37
C GLU A 281 -29.24 -21.44 -48.82
N MET A 282 -30.34 -20.69 -49.02
CA MET A 282 -31.71 -21.11 -48.68
C MET A 282 -32.55 -21.53 -49.89
#